data_AF-A0A0U3P7X3-F1
#
_entry.id   AF-A0A0U3P7X3-F1
#
_cell.length_a   1.000
_cell.length_b   1.000
_cell.length_c   1.000
_cell.angle_alpha   90.00
_cell.angle_beta   90.00
_cell.angle_gamma   90.00
#
_symmetry.space_group_name_H-M   'P 1'
#
loop_
_entity.id
_entity.type
_entity.pdbx_description
1 polymer ?
#
loop_
_entity_poly.entity_id
_entity_poly.type
_entity_poly.pdbx_seq_one_letter_code
_entity_poly.pdbx_strand_id
1 'polypeptide(L)'
;MNIPISELELSHLVLNLGFLQAPPKVKGRTVKIHQIKVIKKELMPPIFLLYVNDTTLMPESYERFVLNKIRVGFDIKYIPIYMKLKNYKR
;
A
#
# COMPACT_ATOMS: atom_id res chain seq x y z
N MET A 1 4.34 10.75 18.80
CA MET A 1 5.43 10.70 17.80
C MET A 1 4.78 10.85 16.44
N ASN A 2 4.91 12.01 15.78
CA ASN A 2 4.25 12.25 14.49
C ASN A 2 5.23 11.78 13.41
N ILE A 3 4.94 10.67 12.73
CA ILE A 3 5.73 10.24 11.56
C ILE A 3 5.22 11.09 10.39
N PRO A 4 6.01 12.04 9.85
CA PRO A 4 5.53 12.88 8.75
C PRO A 4 5.47 12.04 7.47
N ILE A 5 4.36 11.33 7.27
CA ILE A 5 4.10 10.61 6.03
C ILE A 5 3.58 11.64 5.01
N SER A 6 4.47 12.04 4.10
CA SER A 6 4.09 12.84 2.93
C SER A 6 3.22 11.98 2.00
N GLU A 7 1.99 12.43 1.73
CA GLU A 7 1.06 11.70 0.85
C GLU A 7 1.57 11.58 -0.58
N LEU A 8 2.29 12.60 -1.06
CA LEU A 8 2.90 12.60 -2.39
C LEU A 8 4.00 11.54 -2.46
N GLU A 9 4.92 11.53 -1.50
CA GLU A 9 6.01 10.54 -1.44
C GLU A 9 5.46 9.11 -1.30
N LEU A 10 4.41 8.94 -0.49
CA LEU A 10 3.75 7.65 -0.30
C LEU A 10 3.16 7.13 -1.61
N SER A 11 2.44 8.02 -2.33
CA SER A 11 1.87 7.69 -3.63
C SER A 11 2.95 7.32 -4.64
N HIS A 12 4.00 8.13 -4.74
CA HIS A 12 5.11 7.89 -5.66
C HIS A 12 5.82 6.56 -5.36
N LEU A 13 6.12 6.29 -4.09
CA LEU A 13 6.74 5.04 -3.67
C LEU A 13 5.89 3.84 -4.08
N VAL A 14 4.59 3.86 -3.75
CA VAL A 14 3.72 2.69 -3.91
C VAL A 14 3.34 2.45 -5.38
N LEU A 15 3.06 3.51 -6.14
CA LEU A 15 2.71 3.38 -7.56
C LEU A 15 3.88 2.86 -8.39
N ASN A 16 5.12 3.15 -7.99
CA ASN A 16 6.32 2.68 -8.68
C ASN A 16 6.71 1.22 -8.34
N LEU A 17 6.09 0.61 -7.32
CA LEU A 17 6.42 -0.76 -6.92
C LEU A 17 6.21 -1.78 -8.05
N GLY A 18 5.23 -1.56 -8.92
CA GLY A 18 4.97 -2.45 -10.06
C GLY A 18 6.12 -2.54 -11.07
N PHE A 19 6.96 -1.50 -11.14
CA PHE A 19 8.18 -1.53 -11.96
C PHE A 19 9.33 -2.27 -11.28
N LEU A 20 9.40 -2.25 -9.95
CA LEU A 20 10.42 -2.96 -9.18
C LEU A 20 10.10 -4.46 -9.06
N GLN A 21 8.85 -4.77 -8.76
CA GLN A 21 8.36 -6.14 -8.66
C GLN A 21 6.92 -6.17 -9.16
N ALA A 22 6.72 -6.83 -10.30
CA ALA A 22 5.39 -6.96 -10.87
C ALA A 22 4.49 -7.78 -9.92
N PRO A 23 3.20 -7.40 -9.77
CA PRO A 23 2.27 -8.20 -9.01
C PRO A 23 2.05 -9.57 -9.66
N PRO A 24 1.93 -10.64 -8.86
CA PRO A 24 1.64 -11.97 -9.38
C PRO A 24 0.29 -11.98 -10.10
N LYS A 25 0.16 -12.86 -11.09
CA LYS A 25 -1.11 -13.09 -11.76
C LYS A 25 -1.99 -13.99 -10.90
N VAL A 26 -3.19 -13.51 -10.57
CA VAL A 26 -4.25 -14.28 -9.91
C VAL A 26 -5.35 -14.49 -10.94
N LYS A 27 -5.72 -15.75 -11.22
CA LYS A 27 -6.74 -16.09 -12.23
C LYS A 27 -6.49 -15.44 -13.60
N GLY A 28 -5.21 -15.36 -14.02
CA GLY A 28 -4.80 -14.77 -15.30
C GLY A 28 -4.81 -13.23 -15.34
N ARG A 29 -5.20 -12.54 -14.27
CA ARG A 29 -5.23 -11.07 -14.16
C ARG A 29 -4.21 -10.59 -13.13
N THR A 30 -3.71 -9.38 -13.29
CA THR A 30 -2.84 -8.73 -12.31
C THR A 30 -3.63 -7.68 -11.52
N VAL A 31 -3.29 -7.52 -10.24
CA VAL A 31 -3.76 -6.38 -9.46
C VAL A 31 -3.09 -5.11 -10.00
N LYS A 32 -3.86 -4.05 -10.17
CA LYS A 32 -3.40 -2.73 -10.59
C LYS A 32 -3.68 -1.75 -9.47
N ILE A 33 -2.62 -1.13 -8.95
CA ILE A 33 -2.72 -0.13 -7.90
C ILE A 33 -3.04 1.21 -8.57
N HIS A 34 -4.10 1.88 -8.11
CA HIS A 34 -4.53 3.18 -8.62
C HIS A 34 -4.13 4.32 -7.70
N GLN A 35 -4.24 4.11 -6.39
CA GLN A 35 -4.00 5.14 -5.41
C GLN A 35 -3.71 4.52 -4.04
N ILE A 36 -2.97 5.23 -3.21
CA ILE A 36 -2.85 4.95 -1.78
C ILE A 36 -3.11 6.23 -0.98
N LYS A 37 -3.72 6.08 0.20
CA LYS A 37 -3.96 7.17 1.15
C LYS A 37 -3.66 6.71 2.57
N VAL A 38 -3.28 7.62 3.45
CA VAL A 38 -3.29 7.39 4.90
C VAL A 38 -4.69 7.72 5.41
N ILE A 39 -5.33 6.85 6.20
CA ILE A 39 -6.71 7.08 6.68
C ILE A 39 -6.77 8.30 7.61
N LYS A 40 -5.84 8.37 8.58
CA LYS A 40 -5.65 9.51 9.49
C LYS A 40 -4.17 9.55 9.88
N LYS A 41 -3.50 10.70 9.73
CA LYS A 41 -2.06 10.85 10.03
C LYS A 41 -1.74 10.73 11.53
N GLU A 42 -2.69 11.11 12.37
CA GLU A 42 -2.56 11.13 13.83
C GLU A 42 -2.87 9.77 14.49
N LEU A 43 -3.40 8.80 13.73
CA LEU A 43 -3.81 7.51 14.28
C LEU A 43 -2.61 6.57 14.39
N MET A 44 -2.37 6.04 15.59
CA MET A 44 -1.40 4.97 15.84
C MET A 44 -2.19 3.71 16.25
N PRO A 45 -2.05 2.58 15.54
CA PRO A 45 -1.10 2.31 14.45
C PRO A 45 -1.52 2.93 13.09
N PRO A 46 -0.57 3.30 12.20
CA PRO A 46 -0.88 3.83 10.88
C PRO A 46 -1.69 2.84 10.04
N ILE A 47 -2.76 3.32 9.42
CA ILE A 47 -3.60 2.53 8.52
C ILE A 47 -3.58 3.17 7.14
N PHE A 48 -3.17 2.39 6.15
CA PHE A 48 -3.13 2.76 4.75
C PHE A 48 -4.35 2.22 4.02
N LEU A 49 -4.95 3.02 3.14
CA LEU A 49 -6.03 2.63 2.26
C LEU A 49 -5.47 2.55 0.83
N LEU A 50 -5.39 1.33 0.30
CA LEU A 50 -4.92 1.05 -1.05
C LEU A 50 -6.11 0.82 -1.97
N TYR A 51 -6.20 1.62 -3.01
CA TYR A 51 -7.17 1.46 -4.07
C TYR A 51 -6.60 0.65 -5.21
N VAL A 52 -7.29 -0.43 -5.54
CA VAL A 52 -6.90 -1.36 -6.60
C VAL A 52 -8.06 -1.62 -7.56
N ASN A 53 -7.76 -2.15 -8.74
CA ASN A 53 -8.79 -2.56 -9.69
C ASN A 53 -9.76 -3.62 -9.11
N ASP A 54 -9.22 -4.66 -8.47
CA ASP A 54 -9.98 -5.73 -7.84
C ASP A 54 -9.21 -6.28 -6.63
N THR A 55 -9.79 -6.19 -5.44
CA THR A 55 -9.19 -6.66 -4.19
C THR A 55 -8.97 -8.17 -4.18
N THR A 56 -9.75 -8.95 -4.93
CA THR A 56 -9.60 -10.41 -5.02
C THR A 56 -8.35 -10.84 -5.79
N LEU A 57 -7.72 -9.91 -6.52
CA LEU A 57 -6.48 -10.13 -7.26
C LEU A 57 -5.23 -9.82 -6.43
N MET A 58 -5.37 -9.39 -5.17
CA MET A 58 -4.26 -9.04 -4.29
C MET A 58 -3.92 -10.22 -3.36
N PRO A 59 -2.82 -10.97 -3.59
CA PRO A 59 -2.38 -11.97 -2.64
C PRO A 59 -1.82 -11.31 -1.38
N GLU A 60 -2.01 -11.99 -0.25
CA GLU A 60 -1.50 -11.52 1.04
C GLU A 60 0.03 -11.29 1.01
N SER A 61 0.79 -12.12 0.29
CA SER A 61 2.23 -11.96 0.14
C SER A 61 2.61 -10.64 -0.55
N TYR A 62 1.85 -10.21 -1.56
CA TYR A 62 2.09 -8.95 -2.26
C TYR A 62 1.63 -7.75 -1.41
N GLU A 63 0.54 -7.91 -0.65
CA GLU A 63 0.13 -6.91 0.34
C GLU A 63 1.20 -6.69 1.42
N ARG A 64 1.78 -7.78 1.96
CA ARG A 64 2.91 -7.71 2.91
C ARG A 64 4.15 -7.07 2.28
N PHE A 65 4.43 -7.37 1.01
CA PHE A 65 5.51 -6.71 0.27
C PHE A 65 5.31 -5.20 0.21
N VAL A 66 4.11 -4.72 -0.17
CA VAL A 66 3.80 -3.27 -0.21
C VAL A 66 3.97 -2.65 1.17
N LEU A 67 3.42 -3.27 2.22
CA LEU A 67 3.57 -2.79 3.60
C LEU A 67 5.04 -2.71 4.02
N ASN A 68 5.85 -3.72 3.71
CA ASN A 68 7.28 -3.72 4.01
C ASN A 68 8.03 -2.60 3.28
N LYS A 69 7.67 -2.29 2.03
CA LYS A 69 8.26 -1.17 1.29
C LYS A 69 7.89 0.18 1.89
N ILE A 70 6.65 0.36 2.33
CA ILE A 70 6.23 1.56 3.08
C ILE A 70 7.01 1.64 4.40
N ARG A 71 7.17 0.52 5.12
CA ARG A 71 7.90 0.47 6.39
C ARG A 71 9.34 0.95 6.24
N VAL A 72 10.05 0.45 5.21
CA VAL A 72 11.43 0.84 4.92
C VAL A 72 11.49 2.28 4.40
N GLY A 73 10.59 2.68 3.50
CA GLY A 73 10.59 4.01 2.89
C GLY A 73 10.34 5.16 3.87
N PHE A 74 9.56 4.93 4.93
CA PHE A 74 9.23 5.94 5.95
C PHE A 74 9.91 5.68 7.31
N ASP A 75 10.90 4.79 7.36
CA ASP A 75 11.60 4.36 8.58
C ASP A 75 10.67 4.03 9.77
N ILE A 76 9.56 3.34 9.49
CA ILE A 76 8.55 3.00 10.49
C ILE A 76 9.06 1.81 11.30
N LYS A 77 9.72 2.08 12.43
CA LYS A 77 10.26 1.06 13.33
C LYS A 77 9.31 0.78 14.51
N TYR A 78 9.34 -0.45 15.01
CA TYR A 78 8.71 -0.91 16.26
C TYR A 78 7.17 -0.87 16.37
N ILE A 79 6.46 -0.18 15.47
CA ILE A 79 4.99 -0.16 15.46
C ILE A 79 4.43 -1.06 14.35
N PRO A 80 3.27 -1.72 14.57
CA PRO A 80 2.55 -2.38 13.49
C PRO A 80 1.98 -1.34 12.51
N ILE A 81 1.81 -1.75 11.25
CA ILE A 81 1.13 -0.98 10.20
C ILE A 81 0.09 -1.87 9.54
N TYR A 82 -1.03 -1.26 9.15
CA TYR A 82 -2.15 -2.00 8.55
C TYR A 82 -2.48 -1.45 7.18
N MET A 83 -2.92 -2.32 6.28
CA MET A 83 -3.46 -1.94 4.99
C MET A 83 -4.93 -2.36 4.89
N LYS A 84 -5.74 -1.49 4.31
CA LYS A 84 -7.11 -1.77 3.88
C LYS A 84 -7.14 -1.68 2.37
N LEU A 85 -7.69 -2.71 1.74
CA LEU A 85 -7.89 -2.75 0.29
C LEU A 85 -9.29 -2.24 -0.04
N LYS A 86 -9.41 -1.49 -1.14
CA LYS A 86 -10.69 -1.06 -1.69
C LYS A 86 -10.66 -1.09 -3.20
N ASN A 87 -11.73 -1.58 -3.81
CA ASN A 87 -11.91 -1.46 -5.26
C ASN A 87 -12.01 0.02 -5.63
N TYR A 88 -11.22 0.45 -6.60
CA TYR A 88 -11.31 1.75 -7.20
C TYR A 88 -12.70 1.85 -7.84
N LYS A 89 -13.50 2.83 -7.42
CA LYS A 89 -14.79 3.07 -8.07
C LYS A 89 -14.48 3.57 -9.49
N ARG A 90 -14.99 2.83 -10.48
CA ARG A 90 -15.04 3.29 -11.86
C ARG A 90 -15.93 4.53 -11.96
#